data_AF-A0A2H0QMP0-F1
#
_entry.id   AF-A0A2H0QMP0-F1
#
_cell.length_a   1.000
_cell.length_b   1.000
_cell.length_c   1.000
_cell.angle_alpha   90.00
_cell.angle_beta   90.00
_cell.angle_gamma   90.00
#
_symmetry.space_group_name_H-M   'P 1'
#
loop_
_entity.id
_entity.type
_entity.pdbx_description
1 polymer ?
#
loop_
_entity_poly.entity_id
_entity_poly.type
_entity_poly.pdbx_seq_one_letter_code
_entity_poly.pdbx_strand_id
1 'polypeptide(L)'
;MIDANSDDLSFETPAQVEAYCRFFLSVRPSDSLAEFPSQEEFDEYQNKRERALHAQLDELSRIDFTKANRQKVEGTYFKITKKSHVNPLSSEGSNKASTRFNFKDIPLLRNRAIYLGKSKLGCEYELFHLEDQRRILKNKFLPDPNANQDDFIFPDHVVYEYEVSLDNVLILTTKPSCDAIFIQTRVILNEWYEHNYQFDIPTAGQVLATLARIQGFKGILYTSTRIQTETNLVVFEENSGELSFKQISKTPYNQPSEWLLK
;
A
#
# COMPACT_ATOMS: atom_id res chain seq x y z
N MET A 1 -24.28 -13.48 13.00
CA MET A 1 -22.93 -13.22 13.50
C MET A 1 -21.98 -13.57 12.38
N ILE A 2 -21.26 -12.59 11.83
CA ILE A 2 -20.17 -12.85 10.88
C ILE A 2 -18.98 -13.26 11.73
N ASP A 3 -18.42 -14.45 11.49
CA ASP A 3 -17.22 -14.92 12.19
C ASP A 3 -16.01 -14.14 11.67
N ALA A 4 -15.56 -13.15 12.43
CA ALA A 4 -14.45 -12.26 12.05
C ALA A 4 -13.09 -12.97 11.94
N ASN A 5 -13.02 -14.26 12.29
CA ASN A 5 -11.80 -15.07 12.23
C ASN A 5 -11.79 -16.09 11.07
N SER A 6 -12.85 -16.18 10.24
CA SER A 6 -12.76 -17.02 9.05
C SER A 6 -11.97 -16.28 7.97
N ASP A 7 -10.81 -16.83 7.58
CA ASP A 7 -10.05 -16.39 6.41
C ASP A 7 -10.84 -16.52 5.08
N ASP A 8 -12.05 -17.10 5.13
CA ASP A 8 -12.98 -17.33 4.01
C ASP A 8 -14.01 -16.21 3.79
N LEU A 9 -13.89 -15.06 4.47
CA LEU A 9 -14.74 -13.92 4.13
C LEU A 9 -14.27 -13.37 2.76
N SER A 10 -15.14 -13.42 1.76
CA SER A 10 -14.96 -12.76 0.47
C SER A 10 -16.10 -11.75 0.25
N PHE A 11 -15.75 -10.56 -0.24
CA PHE A 11 -16.75 -9.66 -0.77
C PHE A 11 -16.98 -9.99 -2.24
N GLU A 12 -18.24 -10.08 -2.61
CA GLU A 12 -18.66 -10.27 -3.99
C GLU A 12 -19.04 -8.94 -4.64
N THR A 13 -19.30 -7.90 -3.83
CA THR A 13 -19.80 -6.61 -4.33
C THR A 13 -19.12 -5.40 -3.66
N PRO A 14 -18.97 -4.28 -4.38
CA PRO A 14 -18.56 -3.00 -3.80
C PRO A 14 -19.41 -2.55 -2.61
N ALA A 15 -20.72 -2.80 -2.64
CA ALA A 15 -21.65 -2.42 -1.57
C ALA A 15 -21.34 -3.15 -0.25
N GLN A 16 -20.89 -4.41 -0.30
CA GLN A 16 -20.49 -5.13 0.90
C GLN A 16 -19.19 -4.58 1.49
N VAL A 17 -18.23 -4.18 0.65
CA VAL A 17 -16.98 -3.52 1.09
C VAL A 17 -17.32 -2.21 1.81
N GLU A 18 -18.19 -1.39 1.22
CA GLU A 18 -18.63 -0.13 1.83
C GLU A 18 -19.34 -0.39 3.18
N ALA A 19 -20.32 -1.30 3.19
CA ALA A 19 -21.07 -1.64 4.41
C ALA A 19 -20.17 -2.18 5.52
N TYR A 20 -19.15 -2.97 5.17
CA TYR A 20 -18.22 -3.51 6.14
C TYR A 20 -17.22 -2.48 6.65
N CYS A 21 -16.73 -1.58 5.79
CA CYS A 21 -15.94 -0.44 6.26
C CYS A 21 -16.78 0.33 7.30
N ARG A 22 -18.03 0.70 6.98
CA ARG A 22 -18.95 1.35 7.93
C ARG A 22 -19.13 0.54 9.23
N PHE A 23 -19.34 -0.77 9.12
CA PHE A 23 -19.49 -1.65 10.29
C PHE A 23 -18.23 -1.69 11.16
N PHE A 24 -17.06 -2.03 10.61
CA PHE A 24 -15.79 -2.12 11.34
C PHE A 24 -15.51 -0.86 12.16
N LEU A 25 -15.94 0.29 11.65
CA LEU A 25 -15.72 1.59 12.26
C LEU A 25 -16.67 1.89 13.41
N SER A 26 -17.86 1.28 13.42
CA SER A 26 -18.78 1.29 14.56
C SER A 26 -18.36 0.34 15.69
N VAL A 27 -17.55 -0.68 15.40
CA VAL A 27 -17.19 -1.74 16.36
C VAL A 27 -15.76 -1.70 16.84
N ARG A 28 -14.79 -1.12 16.12
CA ARG A 28 -13.38 -1.19 16.53
C ARG A 28 -13.12 -0.22 17.70
N PRO A 29 -12.94 -0.73 18.93
CA PRO A 29 -12.74 0.06 20.11
C PRO A 29 -11.26 -0.06 20.47
N SER A 30 -10.40 0.79 19.92
CA SER A 30 -9.00 0.77 20.34
C SER A 30 -8.32 2.08 20.01
N ASP A 31 -8.75 3.13 20.69
CA ASP A 31 -7.78 3.87 21.47
C ASP A 31 -8.44 4.00 22.84
N SER A 32 -7.84 3.43 23.88
CA SER A 32 -8.40 3.60 25.21
C SER A 32 -8.24 5.06 25.63
N LEU A 33 -9.11 5.58 26.49
CA LEU A 33 -8.91 6.91 27.10
C LEU A 33 -7.50 7.08 27.69
N ALA A 34 -6.83 5.98 28.06
CA ALA A 34 -5.48 6.01 28.63
C ALA A 34 -4.39 6.51 27.66
N GLU A 35 -4.67 6.58 26.36
CA GLU A 35 -3.74 7.13 25.36
C GLU A 35 -3.95 8.64 25.12
N PHE A 36 -4.99 9.22 25.74
CA PHE A 36 -5.33 10.63 25.60
C PHE A 36 -5.22 11.37 26.94
N PRO A 37 -4.64 12.58 26.95
CA PRO A 37 -4.58 13.45 28.12
C PRO A 37 -5.94 13.77 28.76
N SER A 38 -7.03 13.73 27.99
CA SER A 38 -8.39 14.03 28.48
C SER A 38 -9.49 13.38 27.65
N GLN A 39 -10.71 13.36 28.20
CA GLN A 39 -11.92 12.95 27.47
C GLN A 39 -12.24 13.87 26.29
N GLU A 40 -11.99 15.17 26.42
CA GLU A 40 -12.23 16.13 25.34
C GLU A 40 -11.33 15.86 24.13
N GLU A 41 -10.05 15.57 24.37
CA GLU A 41 -9.11 15.21 23.30
C GLU A 41 -9.46 13.87 22.64
N PHE A 42 -9.92 12.90 23.43
CA PHE A 42 -10.42 11.62 22.91
C PHE A 42 -11.66 11.83 22.02
N ASP A 43 -12.63 12.62 22.46
CA ASP A 43 -13.85 12.92 21.71
C ASP A 43 -13.52 13.69 20.42
N GLU A 44 -12.60 14.66 20.48
CA GLU A 44 -12.14 15.39 19.29
C GLU A 44 -11.46 14.45 18.29
N TYR A 45 -10.63 13.53 18.79
CA TYR A 45 -9.98 12.50 17.98
C TYR A 45 -11.01 11.58 17.30
N GLN A 46 -11.99 11.04 18.04
CA GLN A 46 -13.05 10.21 17.47
C GLN A 46 -13.86 10.98 16.39
N ASN A 47 -14.22 12.23 16.65
CA ASN A 47 -14.91 13.09 15.68
C ASN A 47 -14.07 13.39 14.43
N LYS A 48 -12.74 13.57 14.56
CA LYS A 48 -11.83 13.73 13.41
C LYS A 48 -11.75 12.44 12.60
N ARG A 49 -11.60 11.29 13.28
CA ARG A 49 -11.55 9.96 12.68
C ARG A 49 -12.83 9.66 11.89
N GLU A 50 -14.00 9.92 12.48
CA GLU A 50 -15.31 9.74 11.85
C GLU A 50 -15.46 10.64 10.61
N ARG A 51 -15.11 11.93 10.69
CA ARG A 51 -15.17 12.83 9.53
C ARG A 51 -14.19 12.43 8.41
N ALA A 52 -12.96 12.09 8.76
CA ALA A 52 -11.95 11.64 7.79
C ALA A 52 -12.42 10.39 7.06
N LEU A 53 -13.06 9.47 7.78
CA LEU A 53 -13.68 8.30 7.21
C LEU A 53 -14.85 8.66 6.27
N HIS A 54 -15.82 9.46 6.72
CA HIS A 54 -16.99 9.78 5.90
C HIS A 54 -16.57 10.42 4.56
N ALA A 55 -15.59 11.32 4.60
CA ALA A 55 -15.01 11.91 3.40
C ALA A 55 -14.41 10.84 2.47
N GLN A 56 -13.74 9.82 3.01
CA GLN A 56 -13.20 8.71 2.23
C GLN A 56 -14.32 7.83 1.65
N LEU A 57 -15.32 7.42 2.45
CA LEU A 57 -16.43 6.59 1.97
C LEU A 57 -17.25 7.30 0.89
N ASP A 58 -17.49 8.60 1.03
CA ASP A 58 -18.18 9.40 0.02
C ASP A 58 -17.38 9.46 -1.28
N GLU A 59 -16.05 9.62 -1.20
CA GLU A 59 -15.16 9.58 -2.36
C GLU A 59 -15.17 8.18 -3.03
N LEU A 60 -15.21 7.11 -2.23
CA LEU A 60 -15.20 5.72 -2.72
C LEU A 60 -16.54 5.26 -3.30
N SER A 61 -17.67 5.75 -2.79
CA SER A 61 -19.03 5.40 -3.26
C SER A 61 -19.30 5.79 -4.72
N ARG A 62 -18.45 6.67 -5.27
CA ARG A 62 -18.59 7.21 -6.62
C ARG A 62 -17.72 6.49 -7.64
N ILE A 63 -16.88 5.54 -7.22
CA ILE A 63 -15.97 4.86 -8.15
C ILE A 63 -16.75 4.07 -9.18
N ASP A 64 -16.45 4.32 -10.45
CA ASP A 64 -17.09 3.65 -11.57
C ASP A 64 -16.07 2.85 -12.37
N PHE A 65 -15.93 1.56 -12.03
CA PHE A 65 -15.01 0.66 -12.74
C PHE A 65 -15.46 0.33 -14.17
N THR A 66 -16.70 0.63 -14.57
CA THR A 66 -17.11 0.43 -15.98
C THR A 66 -16.43 1.41 -16.93
N LYS A 67 -15.98 2.55 -16.39
CA LYS A 67 -15.19 3.57 -17.10
C LYS A 67 -13.68 3.38 -16.96
N ALA A 68 -13.24 2.34 -16.25
CA ALA A 68 -11.84 2.12 -15.97
C ALA A 68 -11.06 1.79 -17.24
N ASN A 69 -9.88 2.42 -17.37
CA ASN A 69 -8.92 2.01 -18.37
C ASN A 69 -8.29 0.67 -17.95
N ARG A 70 -8.73 -0.40 -18.62
CA ARG A 70 -8.25 -1.77 -18.43
C ARG A 70 -7.27 -2.10 -19.55
N GLN A 71 -6.02 -2.39 -19.19
CA GLN A 71 -4.97 -2.68 -20.18
C GLN A 71 -4.15 -3.90 -19.81
N LYS A 72 -3.53 -4.50 -20.83
CA LYS A 72 -2.40 -5.39 -20.66
C LYS A 72 -1.15 -4.55 -20.42
N VAL A 73 -0.36 -4.93 -19.42
CA VAL A 73 0.92 -4.32 -19.11
C VAL A 73 2.03 -5.32 -19.38
N GLU A 74 3.02 -4.90 -20.15
CA GLU A 74 4.19 -5.71 -20.49
C GLU A 74 5.49 -4.93 -20.29
N GLY A 75 6.53 -5.66 -19.90
CA GLY A 75 7.91 -5.18 -19.90
C GLY A 75 8.67 -5.50 -18.63
N THR A 76 9.82 -4.84 -18.49
CA THR A 76 10.71 -5.06 -17.35
C THR A 76 10.23 -4.26 -16.13
N TYR A 77 10.26 -4.92 -14.97
CA TYR A 77 9.98 -4.36 -13.65
C TYR A 77 11.00 -4.84 -12.64
N PHE A 78 11.14 -4.09 -11.55
CA PHE A 78 12.14 -4.33 -10.52
C PHE A 78 11.48 -4.50 -9.16
N LYS A 79 12.08 -5.32 -8.31
CA LYS A 79 11.74 -5.41 -6.89
C LYS A 79 13.00 -5.43 -6.07
N ILE A 80 13.06 -4.62 -5.02
CA ILE A 80 14.13 -4.69 -4.02
C ILE A 80 13.52 -5.23 -2.74
N THR A 81 14.06 -6.34 -2.24
CA THR A 81 13.58 -6.98 -1.01
C THR A 81 14.74 -7.51 -0.20
N LYS A 82 14.52 -7.74 1.11
CA LYS A 82 15.54 -8.28 2.00
C LYS A 82 16.01 -9.64 1.50
N LYS A 83 17.32 -9.90 1.61
CA LYS A 83 17.93 -11.17 1.20
C LYS A 83 17.35 -12.39 1.93
N SER A 84 16.81 -12.20 3.12
CA SER A 84 16.16 -13.23 3.93
C SER A 84 14.79 -13.67 3.42
N HIS A 85 14.18 -12.96 2.46
CA HIS A 85 12.91 -13.38 1.86
C HIS A 85 13.12 -14.59 0.95
N VAL A 86 12.49 -15.72 1.31
CA VAL A 86 12.60 -16.99 0.59
C VAL A 86 11.96 -16.89 -0.80
N ASN A 87 10.76 -16.30 -0.89
CA ASN A 87 10.07 -16.04 -2.14
C ASN A 87 10.01 -14.52 -2.42
N PRO A 88 10.78 -14.00 -3.39
CA PRO A 88 10.80 -12.58 -3.69
C PRO A 88 9.49 -12.09 -4.33
N LEU A 89 8.67 -12.97 -4.88
CA LEU A 89 7.34 -12.63 -5.39
C LEU A 89 6.22 -12.89 -4.38
N SER A 90 6.52 -13.11 -3.10
CA SER A 90 5.47 -13.22 -2.09
C SER A 90 4.92 -11.87 -1.64
N SER A 91 3.66 -11.87 -1.21
CA SER A 91 3.03 -10.77 -0.47
C SER A 91 3.32 -10.82 1.04
N GLU A 92 4.20 -11.71 1.52
CA GLU A 92 4.39 -11.94 2.96
C GLU A 92 4.75 -10.65 3.72
N GLY A 93 5.59 -9.80 3.11
CA GLY A 93 5.98 -8.51 3.69
C GLY A 93 4.81 -7.53 3.77
N SER A 94 4.00 -7.43 2.72
CA SER A 94 2.82 -6.56 2.70
C SER A 94 1.70 -7.11 3.59
N ASN A 95 1.57 -8.41 3.81
CA ASN A 95 0.57 -8.94 4.75
C ASN A 95 0.87 -8.61 6.22
N LYS A 96 2.16 -8.47 6.58
CA LYS A 96 2.59 -8.15 7.96
C LYS A 96 2.45 -6.66 8.30
N ALA A 97 2.33 -5.79 7.31
CA ALA A 97 2.26 -4.35 7.49
C ALA A 97 1.17 -3.73 6.59
N SER A 98 0.36 -2.81 7.10
CA SER A 98 -0.47 -2.01 6.20
C SER A 98 0.43 -1.27 5.21
N THR A 99 0.02 -1.20 3.96
CA THR A 99 0.70 -0.49 2.86
C THR A 99 -0.31 0.34 2.07
N ARG A 100 0.13 1.07 1.05
CA ARG A 100 -0.75 1.90 0.19
C ARG A 100 -2.00 1.19 -0.34
N PHE A 101 -1.88 -0.10 -0.64
CA PHE A 101 -2.94 -0.88 -1.28
C PHE A 101 -3.31 -2.15 -0.50
N ASN A 102 -2.82 -2.31 0.73
CA ASN A 102 -3.16 -3.41 1.62
C ASN A 102 -3.43 -2.88 3.04
N PHE A 103 -4.55 -3.25 3.66
CA PHE A 103 -4.82 -2.93 5.07
C PHE A 103 -4.79 -4.22 5.89
N LYS A 104 -3.79 -4.36 6.76
CA LYS A 104 -3.51 -5.64 7.44
C LYS A 104 -4.57 -6.02 8.47
N ASP A 105 -5.18 -5.01 9.10
CA ASP A 105 -5.98 -5.16 10.31
C ASP A 105 -7.42 -5.59 10.05
N ILE A 106 -7.86 -5.50 8.79
CA ILE A 106 -9.14 -6.03 8.34
C ILE A 106 -8.83 -7.18 7.38
N PRO A 107 -9.10 -8.45 7.76
CA PRO A 107 -8.87 -9.61 6.89
C PRO A 107 -9.43 -9.42 5.47
N LEU A 108 -10.59 -8.78 5.37
CA LEU A 108 -11.30 -8.50 4.13
C LEU A 108 -10.70 -7.40 3.24
N LEU A 109 -9.90 -6.48 3.81
CA LEU A 109 -9.15 -5.46 3.07
C LEU A 109 -7.66 -5.85 2.92
N ARG A 110 -7.32 -7.08 3.33
CA ARG A 110 -5.97 -7.62 3.22
C ARG A 110 -5.72 -8.08 1.78
N ASN A 111 -5.33 -7.14 0.94
CA ASN A 111 -4.88 -7.44 -0.41
C ASN A 111 -3.45 -7.99 -0.36
N ARG A 112 -3.30 -9.27 -0.69
CA ARG A 112 -1.98 -9.90 -0.90
C ARG A 112 -1.28 -9.22 -2.07
N ALA A 113 -0.51 -8.18 -1.79
CA ALA A 113 -0.01 -7.25 -2.81
C ALA A 113 1.50 -7.38 -3.02
N ILE A 114 1.93 -7.52 -4.28
CA ILE A 114 3.33 -7.53 -4.71
C ILE A 114 3.62 -6.17 -5.36
N TYR A 115 4.58 -5.43 -4.81
CA TYR A 115 4.98 -4.11 -5.31
C TYR A 115 6.21 -4.21 -6.20
N LEU A 116 6.14 -3.57 -7.37
CA LEU A 116 7.17 -3.53 -8.39
C LEU A 116 7.35 -2.09 -8.89
N GLY A 117 8.59 -1.66 -9.10
CA GLY A 117 8.89 -0.37 -9.75
C GLY A 117 9.23 -0.56 -11.23
N LYS A 118 8.92 0.44 -12.06
CA LYS A 118 9.24 0.39 -13.50
C LYS A 118 10.75 0.49 -13.76
N SER A 119 11.48 1.14 -12.87
CA SER A 119 12.93 1.26 -12.92
C SER A 119 13.58 0.82 -11.61
N LYS A 120 14.83 0.36 -11.69
CA LYS A 120 15.67 0.09 -10.51
C LYS A 120 15.74 1.34 -9.63
N LEU A 121 15.91 2.51 -10.25
CA LEU A 121 15.99 3.81 -9.60
C LEU A 121 14.77 4.11 -8.71
N GLY A 122 13.56 3.88 -9.25
CA GLY A 122 12.32 4.06 -8.51
C GLY A 122 12.24 3.15 -7.29
N CYS A 123 12.62 1.88 -7.43
CA CYS A 123 12.66 0.95 -6.30
C CYS A 123 13.67 1.35 -5.23
N GLU A 124 14.84 1.85 -5.61
CA GLU A 124 15.85 2.32 -4.66
C GLU A 124 15.34 3.51 -3.85
N TYR A 125 14.64 4.45 -4.50
CA TYR A 125 14.09 5.62 -3.83
C TYR A 125 12.97 5.25 -2.85
N GLU A 126 12.03 4.37 -3.26
CA GLU A 126 10.96 3.88 -2.37
C GLU A 126 11.54 3.16 -1.14
N LEU A 127 12.59 2.36 -1.33
CA LEU A 127 13.25 1.66 -0.22
C LEU A 127 14.02 2.61 0.70
N PHE A 128 14.79 3.55 0.13
CA PHE A 128 15.54 4.52 0.92
C PHE A 128 14.61 5.35 1.81
N HIS A 129 13.53 5.86 1.24
CA HIS A 129 12.53 6.62 1.99
C HIS A 129 11.90 5.79 3.11
N LEU A 130 11.57 4.51 2.85
CA LEU A 130 11.02 3.61 3.87
C LEU A 130 11.99 3.41 5.04
N GLU A 131 13.28 3.20 4.76
CA GLU A 131 14.26 3.00 5.83
C GLU A 131 14.61 4.30 6.56
N ASP A 132 14.62 5.45 5.87
CA ASP A 132 14.80 6.76 6.52
C ASP A 132 13.65 7.10 7.47
N GLN A 133 12.40 6.84 7.06
CA GLN A 133 11.25 6.98 7.96
C GLN A 133 11.35 6.07 9.19
N ARG A 134 11.79 4.82 9.01
CA ARG A 134 12.05 3.91 10.15
C ARG A 134 13.13 4.44 11.07
N ARG A 135 14.20 5.04 10.51
CA ARG A 135 15.27 5.68 11.29
C ARG A 135 14.72 6.84 12.12
N ILE A 136 13.96 7.75 11.51
CA ILE A 136 13.33 8.89 12.19
C ILE A 136 12.42 8.41 13.31
N LEU A 137 11.55 7.43 13.05
CA LEU A 137 10.65 6.86 14.04
C LEU A 137 11.41 6.19 15.20
N LYS A 138 12.44 5.39 14.89
CA LYS A 138 13.27 4.76 15.93
C LYS A 138 13.91 5.79 16.84
N ASN A 139 14.48 6.87 16.27
CA ASN A 139 15.12 7.94 17.04
C ASN A 139 14.11 8.72 17.89
N LYS A 140 12.86 8.86 17.43
CA LYS A 140 11.80 9.57 18.17
C LYS A 140 11.27 8.78 19.36
N PHE A 141 11.08 7.46 19.22
CA PHE A 141 10.41 6.62 20.22
C PHE A 141 11.37 5.81 21.10
N LEU A 142 12.57 5.52 20.60
CA LEU A 142 13.62 4.80 21.33
C LEU A 142 14.96 5.52 21.12
N PRO A 143 15.12 6.75 21.63
CA PRO A 143 16.38 7.48 21.55
C PRO A 143 17.44 6.70 22.32
N ASP A 144 18.36 6.06 21.60
CA ASP A 144 19.57 5.50 22.19
C ASP A 144 20.61 6.62 22.27
N PRO A 145 20.97 7.10 23.48
CA PRO A 145 21.92 8.19 23.64
C PRO A 145 23.34 7.84 23.17
N ASN A 146 23.63 6.56 22.91
CA ASN A 146 24.92 6.08 22.43
C ASN A 146 24.90 5.67 20.96
N ALA A 147 23.75 5.72 20.27
CA ALA A 147 23.70 5.44 18.86
C ALA A 147 24.35 6.59 18.09
N ASN A 148 25.49 6.31 17.44
CA ASN A 148 26.02 7.20 16.42
C ASN A 148 24.92 7.39 15.36
N GLN A 149 24.48 8.64 15.19
CA GLN A 149 23.40 8.97 14.24
C GLN A 149 23.77 8.63 12.78
N ASP A 150 25.06 8.40 12.54
CA ASP A 150 25.65 8.06 11.24
C ASP A 150 25.73 6.53 10.97
N ASP A 151 25.46 5.66 11.96
CA ASP A 151 25.55 4.20 11.82
C ASP A 151 24.29 3.56 11.20
N PHE A 152 23.74 4.19 10.16
CA PHE A 152 22.62 3.60 9.43
C PHE A 152 23.11 2.41 8.58
N ILE A 153 22.99 1.20 9.13
CA ILE A 153 23.27 -0.04 8.42
C ILE A 153 22.08 -0.33 7.50
N PHE A 154 22.27 -0.09 6.21
CA PHE A 154 21.33 -0.53 5.19
C PHE A 154 21.25 -2.07 5.22
N PRO A 155 20.08 -2.68 5.45
CA PRO A 155 20.00 -4.14 5.51
C PRO A 155 20.43 -4.80 4.20
N ASP A 156 20.87 -6.05 4.25
CA ASP A 156 21.15 -6.83 3.05
C ASP A 156 19.87 -7.01 2.21
N HIS A 157 19.84 -6.39 1.04
CA HIS A 157 18.77 -6.51 0.07
C HIS A 157 19.28 -7.18 -1.21
N VAL A 158 18.34 -7.51 -2.08
CA VAL A 158 18.58 -8.04 -3.42
C VAL A 158 17.65 -7.32 -4.37
N VAL A 159 18.21 -6.86 -5.48
CA VAL A 159 17.46 -6.34 -6.62
C VAL A 159 17.12 -7.52 -7.52
N TYR A 160 15.83 -7.71 -7.76
CA TYR A 160 15.30 -8.66 -8.73
C TYR A 160 14.76 -7.89 -9.93
N GLU A 161 15.08 -8.38 -11.12
CA GLU A 161 14.55 -7.89 -12.38
C GLU A 161 13.64 -8.95 -12.97
N TYR A 162 12.44 -8.55 -13.36
CA TYR A 162 11.41 -9.42 -13.90
C TYR A 162 10.92 -8.90 -15.23
N GLU A 163 10.79 -9.80 -16.19
CA GLU A 163 9.87 -9.62 -17.31
C GLU A 163 8.46 -9.93 -16.80
N VAL A 164 7.55 -8.97 -16.97
CA VAL A 164 6.16 -9.05 -16.51
C VAL A 164 5.25 -8.95 -17.73
N SER A 165 4.27 -9.84 -17.82
CA SER A 165 3.10 -9.71 -18.69
C SER A 165 1.86 -9.95 -17.83
N LEU A 166 1.00 -8.94 -17.74
CA LEU A 166 -0.19 -8.96 -16.89
C LEU A 166 -1.37 -8.32 -17.60
N ASP A 167 -2.42 -9.11 -17.82
CA ASP A 167 -3.70 -8.62 -18.34
C ASP A 167 -4.55 -7.97 -17.24
N ASN A 168 -5.59 -7.24 -17.64
CA ASN A 168 -6.60 -6.68 -16.72
C ASN A 168 -6.00 -5.79 -15.63
N VAL A 169 -5.07 -4.90 -15.98
CA VAL A 169 -4.49 -3.91 -15.05
C VAL A 169 -5.28 -2.62 -15.08
N LEU A 170 -5.56 -2.07 -13.90
CA LEU A 170 -6.16 -0.74 -13.74
C LEU A 170 -5.08 0.34 -13.89
N ILE A 171 -5.27 1.28 -14.83
CA ILE A 171 -4.28 2.32 -15.12
C ILE A 171 -4.62 3.64 -14.42
N LEU A 172 -3.79 4.05 -13.46
CA LEU A 172 -3.93 5.26 -12.62
C LEU A 172 -2.66 6.14 -12.67
N THR A 173 -1.99 6.18 -13.82
CA THR A 173 -0.72 6.90 -14.01
C THR A 173 -0.87 8.37 -14.36
N THR A 174 -2.10 8.84 -14.59
CA THR A 174 -2.38 10.22 -14.99
C THR A 174 -3.65 10.74 -14.32
N LYS A 175 -3.80 12.07 -14.24
CA LYS A 175 -5.04 12.67 -13.75
C LYS A 175 -6.27 12.22 -14.56
N PRO A 176 -6.26 12.24 -15.91
CA PRO A 176 -7.39 11.74 -16.70
C PRO A 176 -7.76 10.29 -16.41
N SER A 177 -6.77 9.41 -16.19
CA SER A 177 -7.06 8.00 -15.90
C SER A 177 -7.63 7.78 -14.50
N CYS A 178 -7.30 8.65 -13.54
CA CYS A 178 -7.94 8.67 -12.21
C CYS A 178 -9.37 9.26 -12.30
N ASP A 179 -9.53 10.42 -12.96
CA ASP A 179 -10.82 11.11 -13.11
C ASP A 179 -11.87 10.23 -13.81
N ALA A 180 -11.44 9.39 -14.76
CA ALA A 180 -12.32 8.48 -15.50
C ALA A 180 -13.13 7.54 -14.59
N ILE A 181 -12.55 7.15 -13.45
CA ILE A 181 -13.20 6.31 -12.43
C ILE A 181 -13.60 7.10 -11.19
N PHE A 182 -13.64 8.44 -11.29
CA PHE A 182 -13.98 9.35 -10.20
C PHE A 182 -13.05 9.28 -8.97
N ILE A 183 -11.79 8.91 -9.17
CA ILE A 183 -10.75 8.93 -8.13
C ILE A 183 -9.93 10.22 -8.24
N GLN A 184 -9.71 10.91 -7.13
CA GLN A 184 -8.79 12.04 -7.12
C GLN A 184 -7.34 11.54 -7.13
N THR A 185 -6.48 12.19 -7.91
CA THR A 185 -5.06 11.81 -8.01
C THR A 185 -4.34 11.81 -6.66
N ARG A 186 -4.80 12.63 -5.70
CA ARG A 186 -4.29 12.63 -4.31
C ARG A 186 -4.44 11.28 -3.62
N VAL A 187 -5.44 10.46 -3.95
CA VAL A 187 -5.59 9.10 -3.39
C VAL A 187 -4.37 8.24 -3.74
N ILE A 188 -3.81 8.47 -4.92
CA ILE A 188 -2.62 7.78 -5.41
C ILE A 188 -1.35 8.42 -4.86
N LEU A 189 -1.29 9.76 -4.83
CA LEU A 189 -0.08 10.52 -4.52
C LEU A 189 0.15 10.80 -3.03
N ASN A 190 -0.89 10.87 -2.21
CA ASN A 190 -0.75 11.19 -0.79
C ASN A 190 0.05 10.11 -0.05
N GLU A 191 0.77 10.52 0.98
CA GLU A 191 1.52 9.59 1.81
C GLU A 191 0.56 8.75 2.65
N TRP A 192 0.42 7.47 2.29
CA TRP A 192 -0.50 6.57 3.01
C TRP A 192 -0.10 6.40 4.49
N TYR A 193 1.19 6.59 4.80
CA TYR A 193 1.74 6.53 6.14
C TYR A 193 1.07 7.57 7.06
N GLU A 194 0.93 8.82 6.62
CA GLU A 194 0.39 9.91 7.46
C GLU A 194 -1.05 9.63 7.92
N HIS A 195 -1.88 9.00 7.08
CA HIS A 195 -3.27 8.69 7.44
C HIS A 195 -3.43 7.41 8.28
N ASN A 196 -2.67 6.35 7.98
CA ASN A 196 -2.74 5.11 8.76
C ASN A 196 -2.18 5.28 10.17
N TYR A 197 -1.12 6.08 10.36
CA TYR A 197 -0.55 6.36 11.68
C TYR A 197 -1.44 7.28 12.53
N GLN A 198 -2.29 8.09 11.91
CA GLN A 198 -3.11 9.05 12.64
C GLN A 198 -4.44 8.48 13.14
N PHE A 199 -5.06 7.53 12.43
CA PHE A 199 -6.45 7.17 12.71
C PHE A 199 -6.76 5.66 12.72
N ASP A 200 -5.80 4.80 12.36
CA ASP A 200 -5.97 3.34 12.24
C ASP A 200 -7.27 2.96 11.49
N ILE A 201 -7.52 3.65 10.38
CA ILE A 201 -8.60 3.41 9.43
C ILE A 201 -8.02 3.10 8.05
N PRO A 202 -8.70 2.27 7.23
CA PRO A 202 -8.24 2.04 5.87
C PRO A 202 -8.25 3.34 5.07
N THR A 203 -7.19 3.57 4.30
CA THR A 203 -7.08 4.68 3.34
C THR A 203 -7.90 4.41 2.07
N ALA A 204 -8.26 5.48 1.36
CA ALA A 204 -8.91 5.40 0.05
C ALA A 204 -8.13 4.52 -0.96
N GLY A 205 -6.79 4.51 -0.91
CA GLY A 205 -5.97 3.62 -1.74
C GLY A 205 -6.19 2.14 -1.42
N GLN A 206 -6.25 1.78 -0.13
CA GLN A 206 -6.46 0.39 0.29
C GLN A 206 -7.85 -0.12 -0.11
N VAL A 207 -8.89 0.70 0.06
CA VAL A 207 -10.24 0.33 -0.36
C VAL A 207 -10.34 0.24 -1.89
N LEU A 208 -9.77 1.20 -2.63
CA LEU A 208 -9.70 1.16 -4.09
C LEU A 208 -9.06 -0.15 -4.59
N ALA A 209 -7.99 -0.61 -3.95
CA ALA A 209 -7.33 -1.86 -4.31
C ALA A 209 -8.22 -3.09 -4.08
N THR A 210 -8.94 -3.14 -2.96
CA THR A 210 -9.90 -4.21 -2.69
C THR A 210 -11.03 -4.20 -3.72
N LEU A 211 -11.58 -3.03 -4.02
CA LEU A 211 -12.63 -2.89 -5.03
C LEU A 211 -12.14 -3.30 -6.43
N ALA A 212 -10.95 -2.87 -6.83
CA ALA A 212 -10.34 -3.26 -8.10
C ALA A 212 -10.16 -4.79 -8.18
N ARG A 213 -9.69 -5.43 -7.10
CA ARG A 213 -9.56 -6.89 -7.03
C ARG A 213 -10.90 -7.60 -7.23
N ILE A 214 -11.96 -7.15 -6.56
CA ILE A 214 -13.33 -7.70 -6.70
C ILE A 214 -13.86 -7.54 -8.12
N GLN A 215 -13.53 -6.43 -8.79
CA GLN A 215 -13.87 -6.19 -10.19
C GLN A 215 -13.00 -6.96 -11.19
N GLY A 216 -12.19 -7.92 -10.71
CA GLY A 216 -11.35 -8.79 -11.54
C GLY A 216 -10.16 -8.08 -12.17
N PHE A 217 -9.71 -6.95 -11.63
CA PHE A 217 -8.40 -6.41 -11.98
C PHE A 217 -7.31 -7.22 -11.31
N LYS A 218 -6.24 -7.52 -12.06
CA LYS A 218 -5.12 -8.32 -11.55
C LYS A 218 -4.03 -7.47 -10.87
N GLY A 219 -4.05 -6.16 -11.11
CA GLY A 219 -3.12 -5.21 -10.54
C GLY A 219 -3.51 -3.78 -10.84
N ILE A 220 -2.71 -2.84 -10.33
CA ILE A 220 -2.87 -1.40 -10.54
C ILE A 220 -1.51 -0.84 -10.95
N LEU A 221 -1.47 -0.16 -12.11
CA LEU A 221 -0.32 0.64 -12.53
C LEU A 221 -0.56 2.09 -12.10
N TYR A 222 0.34 2.66 -11.32
CA TYR A 222 0.15 3.97 -10.70
C TYR A 222 1.43 4.79 -10.74
N THR A 223 1.31 6.11 -10.68
CA THR A 223 2.45 7.02 -10.61
C THR A 223 3.17 6.85 -9.27
N SER A 224 4.50 6.83 -9.27
CA SER A 224 5.25 6.84 -8.01
C SER A 224 4.97 8.14 -7.25
N THR A 225 4.74 8.01 -5.95
CA THR A 225 4.55 9.16 -5.05
C THR A 225 5.84 9.89 -4.75
N ARG A 226 6.97 9.36 -5.24
CA ARG A 226 8.32 9.85 -4.97
C ARG A 226 8.95 10.44 -6.21
N ILE A 227 8.79 9.77 -7.35
CA ILE A 227 9.30 10.23 -8.64
C ILE A 227 8.11 10.28 -9.61
N GLN A 228 7.50 11.45 -9.81
CA GLN A 228 6.26 11.57 -10.58
C GLN A 228 6.39 11.19 -12.07
N THR A 229 7.61 11.14 -12.59
CA THR A 229 7.90 10.65 -13.96
C THR A 229 8.00 9.13 -14.04
N GLU A 230 8.00 8.43 -12.89
CA GLU A 230 8.10 6.98 -12.78
C GLU A 230 6.74 6.37 -12.44
N THR A 231 6.61 5.08 -12.76
CA THR A 231 5.42 4.29 -12.44
C THR A 231 5.78 3.07 -11.62
N ASN A 232 4.84 2.67 -10.78
CA ASN A 232 4.88 1.47 -9.98
C ASN A 232 3.71 0.57 -10.38
N LEU A 233 3.91 -0.73 -10.26
CA LEU A 233 2.89 -1.74 -10.48
C LEU A 233 2.67 -2.48 -9.15
N VAL A 234 1.43 -2.49 -8.67
CA VAL A 234 1.01 -3.42 -7.63
C VAL A 234 0.27 -4.57 -8.27
N VAL A 235 0.60 -5.79 -7.88
CA VAL A 235 -0.01 -7.01 -8.40
C VAL A 235 -0.67 -7.77 -7.26
N PHE A 236 -1.90 -8.24 -7.46
CA PHE A 236 -2.61 -9.04 -6.47
C PHE A 236 -2.17 -10.51 -6.60
N GLU A 237 -1.55 -11.05 -5.55
CA GLU A 237 -0.91 -12.38 -5.51
C GLU A 237 -1.90 -13.52 -5.77
N GLU A 238 -3.19 -13.34 -5.50
CA GLU A 238 -4.25 -14.31 -5.86
C GLU A 238 -4.27 -14.59 -7.37
N ASN A 239 -3.79 -13.65 -8.19
CA ASN A 239 -3.67 -13.80 -9.64
C ASN A 239 -2.29 -14.31 -10.08
N SER A 240 -1.41 -14.72 -9.14
CA SER A 240 -0.03 -15.09 -9.45
C SER A 240 0.16 -16.41 -10.19
N GLY A 241 -0.85 -17.29 -10.16
CA GLY A 241 -0.89 -18.47 -11.03
C GLY A 241 -1.07 -18.13 -12.52
N GLU A 242 -1.60 -16.95 -12.84
CA GLU A 242 -1.80 -16.45 -14.22
C GLU A 242 -0.77 -15.38 -14.62
N LEU A 243 0.17 -15.07 -13.73
CA LEU A 243 1.24 -14.11 -13.98
C LEU A 243 2.42 -14.81 -14.62
N SER A 244 2.81 -14.40 -15.83
CA SER A 244 4.12 -14.78 -16.36
C SER A 244 5.18 -13.83 -15.81
N PHE A 245 5.73 -14.15 -14.63
CA PHE A 245 6.98 -13.56 -14.17
C PHE A 245 8.14 -14.41 -14.67
N LYS A 246 9.03 -13.81 -15.45
CA LYS A 246 10.33 -14.41 -15.76
C LYS A 246 11.41 -13.59 -15.11
N GLN A 247 12.10 -14.18 -14.12
CA GLN A 247 13.24 -13.52 -13.50
C GLN A 247 14.37 -13.40 -14.53
N ILE A 248 14.78 -12.17 -14.81
CA ILE A 248 15.89 -11.84 -15.72
C ILE A 248 17.21 -11.86 -14.95
N SER A 249 17.26 -11.15 -13.82
CA SER A 249 18.48 -11.02 -13.03
C SER A 249 18.20 -10.95 -11.53
N LYS A 250 19.25 -11.25 -10.74
CA LYS A 250 19.26 -11.20 -9.29
C LYS A 250 20.61 -10.67 -8.84
N THR A 251 20.63 -9.46 -8.29
CA THR A 251 21.86 -8.74 -7.95
C THR A 251 21.86 -8.36 -6.48
N PRO A 252 22.90 -8.68 -5.70
CA PRO A 252 23.04 -8.19 -4.32
C PRO A 252 22.94 -6.66 -4.27
N TYR A 253 22.30 -6.14 -3.22
CA TYR A 253 22.14 -4.71 -3.00
C TYR A 253 22.31 -4.39 -1.52
N ASN A 254 23.41 -3.74 -1.18
CA ASN A 254 23.80 -3.45 0.20
C ASN A 254 24.04 -1.96 0.47
N GLN A 255 23.95 -1.10 -0.55
CA GLN A 255 24.06 0.36 -0.39
C GLN A 255 23.17 1.10 -1.41
N PRO A 256 22.58 2.25 -1.02
CA PRO A 256 21.97 3.19 -1.96
C PRO A 256 22.96 3.63 -3.05
N SER A 257 22.46 3.85 -4.26
CA SER A 257 23.26 4.50 -5.31
C SER A 257 23.75 5.87 -4.84
N GLU A 258 24.99 6.27 -5.18
CA GLU A 258 25.63 7.51 -4.68
C GLU A 258 24.81 8.79 -4.89
N TRP A 259 23.94 8.82 -5.90
CA TRP A 259 23.09 9.97 -6.17
C TRP A 259 21.95 10.13 -5.15
N LEU A 260 21.49 9.06 -4.49
CA LEU A 260 20.51 9.14 -3.39
C LEU A 260 21.10 9.73 -2.10
N LEU A 261 22.44 9.75 -2.02
CA LEU A 261 23.19 10.22 -0.85
C LEU A 261 23.64 11.69 -1.00
N LYS A 262 23.33 12.35 -2.12
CA LYS A 262 23.66 13.76 -2.41
C LYS A 262 22.42 14.63 -2.31
#